data_AF-A0A1F7ACH7-F1
#
_entry.id   AF-A0A1F7ACH7-F1
#
_cell.length_a   1.000
_cell.length_b   1.000
_cell.length_c   1.000
_cell.angle_alpha   90.00
_cell.angle_beta   90.00
_cell.angle_gamma   90.00
#
_symmetry.space_group_name_H-M   'P 1'
#
loop_
_entity.id
_entity.type
_entity.pdbx_description
1 polymer ?
#
loop_
_entity_poly.entity_id
_entity_poly.type
_entity_poly.pdbx_seq_one_letter_code
_entity_poly.pdbx_strand_id
1 'polypeptide(L)'
;MELWGLKTIALFDVWSFEHFFSGATFGVLMLTIGPKQSLLKKIFFLLLLAYLWEAIEWNLELGVLGINRVTYWFAGVEHWANRFISDPLLMTAGFLLSQKYFWITPTAKVFYPAWWILNLIVFPNCMALQVYLS
;
A
#
# COMPACT_ATOMS: atom_id res chain seq x y z
N MET A 1 -20.11 2.51 4.26
CA MET A 1 -18.90 2.06 3.55
C MET A 1 -19.01 2.57 2.13
N GLU A 2 -18.08 3.43 1.75
CA GLU A 2 -17.97 3.97 0.38
C GLU A 2 -17.05 3.08 -0.45
N LEU A 3 -17.18 3.12 -1.78
CA LEU A 3 -16.25 2.39 -2.64
C LEU A 3 -14.89 3.11 -2.72
N TRP A 4 -14.91 4.43 -2.87
CA TRP A 4 -13.73 5.29 -3.02
C TRP A 4 -13.92 6.53 -2.16
N GLY A 5 -12.94 6.90 -1.34
CA GLY A 5 -13.10 8.03 -0.43
C GLY A 5 -12.03 8.08 0.66
N LEU A 6 -12.39 8.62 1.82
CA LEU A 6 -11.47 8.68 2.96
C LEU A 6 -11.24 7.28 3.54
N LYS A 7 -9.99 6.97 3.90
CA LYS A 7 -9.58 5.65 4.42
C LYS A 7 -10.41 5.15 5.61
N THR A 8 -10.99 6.06 6.39
CA THR A 8 -11.79 5.73 7.57
C THR A 8 -13.16 5.14 7.23
N ILE A 9 -13.65 5.31 6.00
CA ILE A 9 -15.02 4.93 5.59
C ILE A 9 -15.09 4.20 4.24
N ALA A 10 -14.03 4.27 3.43
CA ALA A 10 -14.00 3.75 2.08
C ALA A 10 -13.28 2.38 1.99
N LEU A 11 -13.62 1.64 0.93
CA LEU A 11 -12.97 0.39 0.56
C LEU A 11 -11.67 0.62 -0.23
N PHE A 12 -11.57 1.74 -0.93
CA PHE A 12 -10.40 2.18 -1.67
C PHE A 12 -10.17 3.68 -1.44
N ASP A 13 -8.93 4.11 -1.56
CA ASP A 13 -8.52 5.51 -1.42
C ASP A 13 -7.26 5.79 -2.27
N VAL A 14 -6.71 7.00 -2.16
CA VAL A 14 -5.47 7.37 -2.85
C VAL A 14 -4.29 6.42 -2.59
N TRP A 15 -4.22 5.73 -1.44
CA TRP A 15 -3.16 4.77 -1.13
C TRP A 15 -3.37 3.41 -1.79
N SER A 16 -4.57 3.11 -2.28
CA SER A 16 -4.81 1.95 -3.15
C SER A 16 -3.89 1.90 -4.38
N PHE A 17 -3.51 3.06 -4.93
CA PHE A 17 -2.50 3.11 -6.01
C PHE A 17 -1.13 2.70 -5.50
N GLU A 18 -0.73 3.18 -4.33
CA GLU A 18 0.52 2.82 -3.70
C GLU A 18 0.60 1.31 -3.49
N HIS A 19 -0.43 0.69 -2.90
CA HIS A 19 -0.44 -0.75 -2.62
C HIS A 19 -0.31 -1.57 -3.89
N PHE A 20 -1.00 -1.16 -4.96
CA PHE A 20 -0.87 -1.80 -6.26
C PHE A 20 0.56 -1.72 -6.82
N PHE A 21 1.15 -0.52 -6.85
CA PHE A 21 2.50 -0.35 -7.41
C PHE A 21 3.60 -0.91 -6.50
N SER A 22 3.40 -0.96 -5.19
CA SER A 22 4.28 -1.64 -4.24
C SER A 22 4.29 -3.13 -4.54
N GLY A 23 3.13 -3.74 -4.75
CA GLY A 23 2.97 -5.12 -5.18
C GLY A 23 3.69 -5.45 -6.48
N ALA A 24 3.55 -4.58 -7.49
CA ALA A 24 4.28 -4.72 -8.75
C ALA A 24 5.81 -4.66 -8.55
N THR A 25 6.28 -3.79 -7.65
CA THR A 25 7.70 -3.57 -7.35
C THR A 25 8.32 -4.74 -6.56
N PHE A 26 7.72 -5.11 -5.42
CA PHE A 26 8.17 -6.24 -4.60
C PHE A 26 8.06 -7.56 -5.35
N GLY A 27 7.02 -7.69 -6.16
CA GLY A 27 6.82 -8.81 -7.07
C GLY A 27 8.04 -9.13 -7.92
N VAL A 28 8.63 -8.11 -8.55
CA VAL A 28 9.84 -8.29 -9.37
C VAL A 28 11.06 -8.62 -8.52
N LEU A 29 11.23 -7.99 -7.36
CA LEU A 29 12.32 -8.34 -6.45
C LEU A 29 12.28 -9.84 -6.13
N MET A 30 11.10 -10.40 -5.86
CA MET A 30 10.89 -11.83 -5.61
C MET A 30 11.06 -12.73 -6.84
N LEU A 31 10.96 -12.20 -8.05
CA LEU A 31 11.32 -12.93 -9.27
C LEU A 31 12.84 -12.94 -9.50
N THR A 32 13.54 -11.88 -9.09
CA THR A 32 14.97 -11.69 -9.33
C THR A 32 15.85 -12.24 -8.21
N ILE A 33 15.35 -12.31 -6.98
CA ILE A 33 16.11 -12.67 -5.78
C ILE A 33 15.63 -14.02 -5.27
N GLY A 34 16.52 -15.00 -5.27
CA GLY A 34 16.31 -16.31 -4.63
C GLY A 34 15.99 -17.46 -5.59
N PRO A 35 15.89 -18.69 -5.05
CA PRO A 35 15.60 -19.88 -5.84
C PRO A 35 14.19 -19.81 -6.45
N LYS A 36 13.96 -20.50 -7.57
CA LYS A 36 12.64 -20.57 -8.22
C LYS A 36 11.58 -21.10 -7.24
N GLN A 37 10.74 -20.20 -6.72
CA GLN A 37 9.59 -20.54 -5.88
C GLN A 37 8.32 -20.69 -6.73
N SER A 38 7.39 -21.52 -6.26
CA SER A 38 6.04 -21.62 -6.84
C SER A 38 5.29 -20.29 -6.68
N LEU A 39 4.31 -20.04 -7.57
CA LEU A 39 3.49 -18.84 -7.52
C LEU A 39 2.80 -18.67 -6.16
N LEU A 40 2.25 -19.77 -5.62
CA LEU A 40 1.57 -19.76 -4.32
C LEU A 40 2.49 -19.31 -3.17
N LYS A 41 3.74 -19.79 -3.13
CA LYS A 41 4.72 -19.36 -2.12
C LYS A 41 5.04 -17.87 -2.24
N LYS A 42 5.16 -17.36 -3.47
CA LYS A 42 5.41 -15.93 -3.70
C LYS A 42 4.23 -15.08 -3.24
N ILE A 43 3.00 -15.47 -3.57
CA ILE A 43 1.79 -14.80 -3.08
C ILE A 43 1.72 -14.83 -1.55
N PHE A 44 2.02 -15.97 -0.93
CA PHE A 44 2.04 -16.10 0.53
C PHE A 44 3.03 -15.11 1.18
N PHE A 45 4.27 -15.05 0.68
CA PHE A 45 5.26 -14.10 1.19
C PHE A 45 4.85 -12.64 0.95
N LEU A 46 4.22 -12.33 -0.18
CA LEU A 46 3.73 -10.99 -0.48
C LEU A 46 2.60 -10.58 0.47
N LEU A 47 1.63 -11.46 0.71
CA LEU A 47 0.56 -11.24 1.69
C LEU A 47 1.11 -11.11 3.10
N LEU A 48 2.13 -11.89 3.47
CA LEU A 48 2.80 -11.72 4.76
C LEU A 48 3.41 -10.32 4.89
N LEU A 49 4.08 -9.81 3.85
CA LEU A 49 4.61 -8.44 3.85
C LEU A 49 3.49 -7.40 3.93
N ALA A 50 2.40 -7.56 3.17
CA ALA A 50 1.24 -6.68 3.24
C ALA A 50 0.68 -6.64 4.66
N TYR A 51 0.35 -7.78 5.25
CA TYR A 51 -0.20 -7.83 6.61
C TYR A 51 0.78 -7.37 7.69
N LEU A 52 2.09 -7.54 7.50
CA LEU A 52 3.09 -6.95 8.40
C LEU A 52 3.07 -5.42 8.33
N TRP A 53 2.98 -4.86 7.12
CA TRP A 53 2.82 -3.42 6.94
C TRP A 53 1.52 -2.93 7.57
N GLU A 54 0.40 -3.60 7.31
CA GLU A 54 -0.89 -3.25 7.92
C GLU A 54 -0.86 -3.32 9.45
N ALA A 55 -0.13 -4.26 10.03
CA ALA A 55 0.03 -4.32 11.48
C ALA A 55 0.84 -3.12 12.00
N ILE A 56 1.89 -2.71 11.29
CA ILE A 56 2.70 -1.54 11.64
C ILE A 56 1.86 -0.27 11.54
N GLU A 57 1.19 -0.06 10.41
CA GLU A 57 0.34 1.11 10.16
C GLU A 57 -0.73 1.26 11.24
N TRP A 58 -1.43 0.19 11.60
CA TRP A 58 -2.42 0.22 12.65
C TRP A 58 -1.83 0.72 13.99
N ASN A 59 -0.62 0.29 14.36
CA ASN A 59 0.04 0.77 15.59
C ASN A 59 0.42 2.26 15.52
N LEU A 60 0.79 2.75 14.34
CA LEU A 60 1.11 4.17 14.11
C LEU A 60 -0.15 5.05 14.16
N GLU A 61 -1.25 4.56 13.58
CA GLU A 61 -2.57 5.19 13.61
C GLU A 61 -3.15 5.27 15.03
N LEU A 62 -2.98 4.21 15.82
CA LEU A 62 -3.39 4.21 17.23
C LEU A 62 -2.50 5.09 18.11
N GLY A 63 -1.34 5.52 17.60
CA GLY A 63 -0.38 6.32 18.36
C GLY A 63 0.30 5.55 19.50
N VAL A 64 0.47 4.23 19.34
CA VAL A 64 1.13 3.37 20.34
C VAL A 64 2.53 3.86 20.69
N LEU A 65 3.24 4.49 19.73
CA LEU A 65 4.57 5.05 19.93
C LEU A 65 4.56 6.41 20.67
N GLY A 66 3.40 7.02 20.92
CA GLY A 66 3.28 8.33 21.56
C GLY A 66 3.79 9.51 20.72
N ILE A 67 4.04 9.31 19.42
CA ILE A 67 4.55 10.36 18.52
C ILE A 67 3.38 11.07 17.85
N ASN A 68 2.90 12.15 18.46
CA ASN A 68 1.73 12.91 17.99
C ASN A 68 1.80 13.32 16.51
N ARG A 69 2.98 13.68 16.00
CA ARG A 69 3.15 14.06 14.58
C ARG A 69 2.83 12.91 13.62
N VAL A 70 3.19 11.67 13.99
CA VAL A 70 2.96 10.49 13.15
C VAL A 70 1.48 10.15 13.15
N THR A 71 0.86 10.08 14.34
CA THR A 71 -0.57 9.81 14.48
C THR A 71 -1.44 10.87 13.77
N TYR A 72 -1.05 12.14 13.86
CA TYR A 72 -1.70 13.22 13.10
C TYR A 72 -1.57 13.01 11.58
N TRP A 73 -0.38 12.64 11.11
CA TRP A 73 -0.15 12.41 9.68
C TRP A 73 -1.00 11.26 9.12
N PHE A 74 -1.25 10.21 9.91
CA PHE A 74 -2.14 9.11 9.49
C PHE A 74 -3.62 9.49 9.43
N ALA A 75 -4.04 10.63 10.01
CA ALA A 75 -5.39 11.18 9.88
C ALA A 75 -6.55 10.22 10.23
N GLY A 76 -6.36 9.35 11.22
CA GLY A 76 -7.37 8.42 11.71
C GLY A 76 -7.03 6.95 11.44
N VAL A 77 -7.92 6.07 11.88
CA VAL A 77 -7.80 4.62 11.72
C VAL A 77 -8.50 4.19 10.45
N GLU A 78 -7.82 3.39 9.65
CA GLU A 78 -8.37 2.88 8.40
C GLU A 78 -9.53 1.91 8.61
N HIS A 79 -10.45 1.90 7.65
CA HIS A 79 -11.56 0.98 7.62
C HIS A 79 -11.06 -0.47 7.49
N TRP A 80 -11.60 -1.36 8.32
CA TRP A 80 -11.16 -2.77 8.40
C TRP A 80 -11.17 -3.48 7.04
N ALA A 81 -12.13 -3.18 6.17
CA ALA A 81 -12.22 -3.81 4.85
C ALA A 81 -11.15 -3.30 3.88
N ASN A 82 -10.71 -2.04 4.00
CA ASN A 82 -9.57 -1.55 3.21
C ASN A 82 -8.31 -2.33 3.62
N ARG A 83 -7.97 -2.20 4.91
CA ARG A 83 -6.82 -2.84 5.57
C ARG A 83 -6.69 -4.34 5.33
N PHE A 84 -7.75 -5.10 5.61
CA PHE A 84 -7.64 -6.57 5.63
C PHE A 84 -7.98 -7.24 4.30
N ILE A 85 -8.61 -6.52 3.37
CA ILE A 85 -9.09 -7.07 2.11
C ILE A 85 -8.49 -6.30 0.93
N SER A 86 -8.82 -5.03 0.76
CA SER A 86 -8.43 -4.26 -0.42
C SER A 86 -6.93 -4.15 -0.58
N ASP A 87 -6.20 -3.69 0.43
CA ASP A 87 -4.78 -3.36 0.29
C ASP A 87 -3.91 -4.61 0.02
N PRO A 88 -4.08 -5.73 0.75
CA PRO A 88 -3.38 -6.98 0.42
C PRO A 88 -3.76 -7.54 -0.96
N LEU A 89 -5.01 -7.38 -1.39
CA LEU A 89 -5.46 -7.81 -2.72
C LEU A 89 -4.89 -6.93 -3.82
N LEU A 90 -4.80 -5.62 -3.63
CA LEU A 90 -4.21 -4.69 -4.58
C LEU A 90 -2.71 -4.95 -4.75
N MET A 91 -2.00 -5.18 -3.65
CA MET A 91 -0.60 -5.56 -3.67
C MET A 91 -0.41 -6.89 -4.42
N THR A 92 -1.28 -7.87 -4.17
CA THR A 92 -1.29 -9.14 -4.93
C THR A 92 -1.60 -8.94 -6.42
N ALA A 93 -2.57 -8.09 -6.75
CA ALA A 93 -2.96 -7.78 -8.12
C ALA A 93 -1.80 -7.12 -8.88
N GLY A 94 -1.11 -6.16 -8.26
CA GLY A 94 0.06 -5.51 -8.84
C GLY A 94 1.19 -6.50 -9.14
N PHE A 95 1.44 -7.44 -8.23
CA PHE A 95 2.41 -8.52 -8.45
C PHE A 95 2.01 -9.44 -9.62
N LEU A 96 0.77 -9.94 -9.62
CA LEU A 96 0.30 -10.82 -10.69
C LEU A 96 0.34 -10.12 -12.06
N LEU A 97 0.02 -8.83 -12.09
CA LEU A 97 0.06 -8.05 -13.31
C LEU A 97 1.50 -7.82 -13.81
N SER A 98 2.46 -7.57 -12.91
CA SER A 98 3.87 -7.38 -13.28
C SER A 98 4.51 -8.66 -13.84
N GLN A 99 4.02 -9.84 -13.47
CA GLN A 99 4.43 -11.11 -14.11
C GLN A 99 4.03 -11.20 -15.59
N LYS A 100 2.85 -10.68 -15.93
CA LYS A 100 2.35 -10.70 -17.30
C LYS A 100 2.90 -9.54 -18.14
N TYR A 101 3.05 -8.37 -17.52
CA TYR A 101 3.41 -7.13 -18.19
C TYR A 101 4.67 -6.53 -17.56
N PHE A 102 5.83 -6.99 -18.02
CA PHE A 102 7.12 -6.59 -17.45
C PHE A 102 7.36 -5.07 -17.49
N TRP A 103 6.77 -4.35 -18.47
CA TRP A 103 6.87 -2.90 -18.60
C TRP A 103 6.28 -2.11 -17.43
N ILE A 104 5.37 -2.71 -16.65
CA ILE A 104 4.79 -2.09 -15.44
C ILE A 104 5.85 -1.94 -14.36
N THR A 105 6.85 -2.83 -14.34
CA THR A 105 7.90 -2.86 -13.33
C THR A 105 8.73 -1.58 -13.24
N PRO A 106 9.36 -1.07 -14.32
CA PRO A 106 10.11 0.18 -14.24
C PRO A 106 9.21 1.35 -13.86
N THR A 107 7.97 1.40 -14.35
CA THR A 107 6.99 2.42 -13.97
C THR A 107 6.68 2.36 -12.48
N ALA A 108 6.39 1.18 -11.94
CA ALA A 108 6.12 0.97 -10.53
C ALA A 108 7.30 1.37 -9.65
N LYS A 109 8.53 1.03 -10.06
CA LYS A 109 9.78 1.39 -9.35
C LYS A 109 10.02 2.90 -9.28
N VAL A 110 9.47 3.68 -10.21
CA VAL A 110 9.56 5.15 -10.19
C VAL A 110 8.36 5.75 -9.48
N PHE A 111 7.16 5.26 -9.77
CA PHE A 111 5.91 5.78 -9.21
C PHE A 111 5.82 5.55 -7.70
N TYR A 112 6.07 4.33 -7.22
CA TYR A 112 6.00 3.98 -5.79
C TYR A 112 6.83 4.92 -4.89
N PRO A 113 8.15 5.11 -5.13
CA PRO A 113 8.92 6.01 -4.29
C PRO A 113 8.55 7.48 -4.52
N ALA A 114 8.21 7.89 -5.75
CA ALA A 114 7.76 9.25 -6.01
C ALA A 114 6.46 9.58 -5.26
N TRP A 115 5.54 8.61 -5.19
CA TRP A 115 4.28 8.74 -4.45
C TRP A 115 4.52 8.96 -2.96
N TRP A 116 5.40 8.15 -2.36
CA TRP A 116 5.81 8.32 -0.96
C TRP A 116 6.47 9.67 -0.70
N ILE A 117 7.44 10.06 -1.54
CA ILE A 117 8.16 11.34 -1.39
C ILE A 117 7.19 12.52 -1.48
N LEU A 118 6.30 12.50 -2.48
CA LEU A 118 5.30 13.55 -2.65
C LEU A 118 4.39 13.63 -1.42
N ASN A 119 3.84 12.51 -0.95
CA ASN A 119 2.88 12.52 0.15
C ASN A 119 3.51 12.80 1.53
N LEU A 120 4.76 12.44 1.75
CA LEU A 120 5.45 12.72 3.02
C LEU A 120 5.96 14.16 3.10
N ILE A 121 6.36 14.77 1.99
CA ILE A 121 7.00 16.10 1.99
C ILE A 121 5.97 17.21 1.75
N VAL A 122 5.02 17.00 0.84
CA VAL A 122 4.13 18.07 0.36
C VAL A 122 2.85 18.13 1.18
N PHE A 123 2.26 16.99 1.51
CA PHE A 123 0.95 16.95 2.13
C PHE A 123 1.02 16.96 3.66
N PRO A 124 0.08 17.66 4.33
CA PRO A 124 0.07 17.76 5.79
C PRO A 124 -0.29 16.44 6.50
N ASN A 125 -1.02 15.55 5.80
CA ASN A 125 -1.40 14.22 6.26
C ASN A 125 -1.65 13.30 5.05
N CYS A 126 -1.75 12.00 5.29
CA CYS A 126 -1.87 10.98 4.25
C CYS A 126 -3.17 11.07 3.45
N MET A 127 -4.21 11.72 3.97
CA MET A 127 -5.51 11.86 3.30
C MET A 127 -5.70 13.21 2.60
N ALA A 128 -4.74 14.13 2.68
CA ALA A 128 -4.91 15.47 2.12
C ALA A 128 -5.12 15.46 0.61
N LEU A 129 -4.43 14.56 -0.12
CA LEU A 129 -4.63 14.40 -1.56
C LEU A 129 -6.03 13.86 -1.88
N GLN A 130 -6.54 12.90 -1.10
CA GLN A 130 -7.91 12.39 -1.29
C GLN A 130 -8.94 13.51 -1.13
N VAL A 131 -8.79 14.34 -0.09
CA VAL A 131 -9.68 15.49 0.14
C VAL A 131 -9.65 16.47 -1.03
N TYR A 132 -8.47 16.69 -1.63
CA TYR A 132 -8.35 17.57 -2.81
C TYR A 132 -9.00 16.98 -4.07
N LEU A 133 -9.05 15.66 -4.19
CA LEU A 133 -9.58 14.94 -5.36
C LEU A 133 -11.09 14.59 -5.24
N SER A 134 -11.71 14.85 -4.08
CA SER A 134 -13.13 14.55 -3.80
C SER A 134 -14.00 15.79 -3.93
#